data_AF-A0A9X1P677-F1
#
_entry.id   AF-A0A9X1P677-F1
#
_cell.length_a   1.000
_cell.length_b   1.000
_cell.length_c   1.000
_cell.angle_alpha   90.00
_cell.angle_beta   90.00
_cell.angle_gamma   90.00
#
_symmetry.space_group_name_H-M   'P 1'
#
loop_
_entity.id
_entity.type
_entity.pdbx_description
1 polymer ?
#
loop_
_entity_poly.entity_id
_entity_poly.type
_entity_poly.pdbx_seq_one_letter_code
_entity_poly.pdbx_strand_id
1 'polypeptide(L)' 'MQLGMRAAIGGAGAPDRVAAHMYFNLADRKGIDGAAAHRRDIAAEMSKAEIAAALRAARTWLTLH' A
#
# COMPACT_ATOMS: atom_id res chain seq x y z
N MET A 1 5.37 -21.98 -3.69
CA MET A 1 3.93 -21.63 -3.72
C MET A 1 3.33 -21.69 -2.31
N GLN A 2 3.77 -20.85 -1.37
CA GLN A 2 3.00 -20.53 -0.16
C GLN A 2 3.82 -19.54 0.66
N LEU A 3 3.28 -18.33 0.85
CA LEU A 3 3.53 -17.34 1.91
C LEU A 3 3.15 -15.96 1.38
N GLY A 4 1.87 -15.80 1.03
CA GLY A 4 1.30 -14.54 0.52
C GLY A 4 -0.18 -14.41 0.83
N MET A 5 -0.65 -15.01 1.92
CA MET A 5 -2.08 -15.08 2.27
C MET A 5 -2.36 -14.79 3.75
N ARG A 6 -1.64 -13.85 4.37
CA ARG A 6 -1.92 -13.41 5.76
C ARG A 6 -1.79 -11.91 6.00
N ALA A 7 -2.28 -11.08 5.08
CA ALA A 7 -2.49 -9.65 5.35
C ALA A 7 -3.90 -9.16 4.92
N ALA A 8 -4.87 -10.07 4.77
CA ALA A 8 -6.23 -9.74 4.35
C ALA A 8 -7.28 -10.03 5.44
N ILE A 9 -6.91 -9.92 6.73
CA ILE A 9 -7.90 -9.93 7.82
C ILE A 9 -7.63 -8.73 8.73
N GLY A 10 -7.70 -7.53 8.13
CA GLY A 10 -8.30 -6.39 8.83
C GLY A 10 -9.80 -6.59 8.71
N GLY A 11 -10.46 -6.86 9.84
CA GLY A 11 -11.91 -7.03 9.88
C GLY A 11 -12.63 -5.81 9.30
N ALA A 12 -13.78 -6.07 8.67
CA ALA A 12 -14.69 -5.10 8.04
C ALA A 12 -14.31 -4.61 6.63
N GLY A 13 -14.50 -5.48 5.63
CA GLY A 13 -15.34 -5.23 4.44
C GLY A 13 -15.08 -4.03 3.51
N ALA A 14 -14.08 -3.18 3.76
CA ALA A 14 -13.67 -2.10 2.88
C ALA A 14 -12.31 -2.44 2.26
N PRO A 15 -12.07 -2.06 0.99
CA PRO A 15 -10.74 -2.20 0.40
C PRO A 15 -9.72 -1.49 1.29
N ASP A 16 -8.66 -2.20 1.69
CA ASP A 16 -7.56 -1.66 2.48
C ASP A 16 -6.75 -0.69 1.61
N ARG A 17 -7.21 0.57 1.57
CA ARG A 17 -6.56 1.66 0.83
C ARG A 17 -5.13 1.91 1.33
N VAL A 18 -4.86 1.62 2.61
CA VAL A 18 -3.53 1.77 3.21
C VAL A 18 -2.57 0.74 2.60
N ALA A 19 -2.98 -0.53 2.54
CA ALA A 19 -2.21 -1.58 1.88
C ALA A 19 -2.05 -1.31 0.38
N ALA A 20 -3.11 -0.91 -0.31
CA ALA A 20 -3.04 -0.59 -1.74
C ALA A 20 -2.05 0.56 -2.03
N HIS A 21 -2.15 1.68 -1.30
CA HIS A 21 -1.21 2.80 -1.43
C HIS A 21 0.24 2.38 -1.11
N MET A 22 0.44 1.52 -0.10
CA MET A 22 1.76 0.97 0.22
C MET A 22 2.35 0.21 -0.97
N TYR A 23 1.58 -0.71 -1.57
CA TYR A 23 2.04 -1.49 -2.72
C TYR A 23 2.34 -0.61 -3.94
N PHE A 24 1.48 0.36 -4.26
CA PHE A 24 1.76 1.27 -5.36
C PHE A 24 2.97 2.17 -5.09
N ASN A 25 3.22 2.57 -3.85
CA ASN A 25 4.45 3.30 -3.50
C ASN A 25 5.71 2.46 -3.70
N LEU A 26 5.65 1.18 -3.35
CA LEU A 26 6.76 0.26 -3.57
C LEU A 26 6.96 -0.02 -5.07
N ALA A 27 5.88 -0.23 -5.83
CA ALA A 27 5.91 -0.46 -7.27
C ALA A 27 6.46 0.75 -8.03
N ASP A 28 6.04 1.96 -7.65
CA ASP A 28 6.55 3.24 -8.18
C ASP A 28 8.07 3.35 -7.95
N ARG A 29 8.56 3.02 -6.74
CA ARG A 29 9.99 2.97 -6.44
C ARG A 29 10.77 1.90 -7.21
N LYS A 30 10.11 0.85 -7.68
CA LYS A 30 10.69 -0.19 -8.53
C LYS A 30 10.65 0.18 -10.02
N GLY A 31 10.10 1.33 -10.38
CA GLY A 31 9.99 1.78 -11.77
C GLY A 31 8.86 1.09 -12.54
N ILE A 32 7.83 0.57 -11.86
CA ILE A 32 6.66 0.00 -12.54
C ILE A 32 5.80 1.13 -13.10
N ASP A 33 5.65 1.15 -14.43
CA ASP A 33 4.81 2.12 -15.12
C ASP A 33 3.35 2.06 -14.63
N GLY A 34 2.73 3.24 -14.49
CA GLY A 34 1.36 3.37 -14.00
C GLY A 34 1.20 3.27 -12.47
N ALA A 35 2.19 2.78 -11.73
CA ALA A 35 2.11 2.71 -10.26
C ALA A 35 2.00 4.10 -9.61
N ALA A 36 2.71 5.09 -10.17
CA ALA A 36 2.61 6.48 -9.72
C ALA A 36 1.20 7.08 -9.89
N ALA A 37 0.50 6.71 -10.98
CA ALA A 37 -0.85 7.17 -11.26
C ALA A 37 -1.85 6.55 -10.28
N HIS A 38 -1.85 5.22 -10.17
CA HIS A 38 -2.70 4.51 -9.21
C HIS A 38 -2.46 4.92 -7.74
N ARG A 39 -1.21 5.23 -7.38
CA ARG A 39 -0.89 5.77 -6.05
C ARG A 39 -1.58 7.11 -5.80
N ARG A 40 -1.64 7.99 -6.80
CA ARG A 40 -2.27 9.31 -6.70
C ARG A 40 -3.79 9.19 -6.62
N ASP A 41 -4.38 8.33 -7.44
CA ASP A 41 -5.82 8.10 -7.46
C ASP A 41 -6.32 7.62 -6.10
N ILE A 42 -5.65 6.62 -5.52
CA ILE A 42 -6.02 6.09 -4.20
C ILE A 42 -5.75 7.12 -3.09
N ALA A 43 -4.65 7.88 -3.19
CA ALA A 43 -4.35 8.93 -2.21
C ALA A 43 -5.42 10.04 -2.18
N ALA A 44 -6.15 10.26 -3.28
CA ALA A 44 -7.24 11.24 -3.33
C ALA A 44 -8.45 10.83 -2.48
N GLU A 45 -8.63 9.52 -2.23
CA GLU A 45 -9.70 8.98 -1.38
C GLU A 45 -9.24 8.73 0.07
N MET A 46 -7.99 9.00 0.40
CA MET A 46 -7.41 8.72 1.72
C MET A 46 -7.32 9.96 2.58
N SER A 47 -7.54 9.79 3.89
CA SER A 47 -7.18 10.77 4.88
C SER A 47 -5.65 10.88 5.05
N LYS A 48 -5.19 12.00 5.59
CA LYS A 48 -3.78 12.20 5.94
C LYS A 48 -3.25 11.12 6.90
N ALA A 49 -4.09 10.62 7.79
CA ALA A 49 -3.74 9.55 8.74
C ALA A 49 -3.48 8.21 8.02
N GLU A 50 -4.33 7.87 7.05
CA GLU A 50 -4.19 6.66 6.23
C GLU A 50 -2.95 6.74 5.34
N ILE A 51 -2.67 7.89 4.72
CA ILE A 51 -1.45 8.10 3.92
C ILE A 51 -0.21 7.92 4.80
N ALA A 52 -0.20 8.50 6.00
CA ALA A 52 0.90 8.35 6.94
C ALA A 52 1.09 6.88 7.38
N ALA A 53 -0.01 6.14 7.60
CA ALA A 53 0.05 4.71 7.90
C ALA A 53 0.64 3.90 6.73
N ALA A 54 0.23 4.20 5.49
CA ALA A 54 0.70 3.50 4.29
C ALA A 54 2.20 3.74 4.06
N LEU A 55 2.67 4.97 4.25
CA LEU A 55 4.08 5.31 4.14
C LEU A 55 4.93 4.65 5.24
N ARG A 56 4.41 4.57 6.48
CA ARG A 56 5.07 3.83 7.55
C ARG A 56 5.18 2.35 7.22
N ALA A 57 4.09 1.73 6.77
CA ALA A 57 4.07 0.33 6.35
C ALA A 57 5.05 0.06 5.20
N ALA A 58 5.10 0.94 4.19
CA ALA A 58 6.04 0.82 3.06
C ALA A 58 7.50 0.86 3.50
N ARG A 59 7.83 1.74 4.46
CA ARG A 59 9.17 1.79 5.06
C ARG A 59 9.51 0.52 5.82
N THR A 60 8.60 0.02 6.65
CA THR A 60 8.78 -1.22 7.39
C THR A 60 8.99 -2.41 6.46
N TRP A 61 8.27 -2.45 5.34
CA TRP A 61 8.42 -3.50 4.33
C TRP A 61 9.84 -3.52 3.73
N LEU A 62 10.38 -2.33 3.38
CA LEU A 62 11.75 -2.17 2.86
C LEU A 62 12.86 -2.46 3.87
N THR A 63 12.57 -2.43 5.17
CA THR A 63 13.55 -2.80 6.21
C THR A 63 13.53 -4.29 6.54
N LEU A 64 12.45 -4.99 6.19
CA LEU A 64 12.26 -6.41 6.47
C LEU A 64 12.57 -7.31 5.28
N HIS A 65 12.67 -6.76 4.06
CA HIS A 65 12.94 -7.47 2.80
C HIS A 65 14.02 -6.73 2.00
#